data_AF-A0A2L2Z485-F1
#
_entry.id   AF-A0A2L2Z485-F1
#
_cell.length_a   1.000
_cell.length_b   1.000
_cell.length_c   1.000
_cell.angle_alpha   90.00
_cell.angle_beta   90.00
_cell.angle_gamma   90.00
#
_symmetry.space_group_name_H-M   'P 1'
#
loop_
_entity.id
_entity.type
_entity.pdbx_description
1 polymer ?
#
loop_
_entity_poly.entity_id
_entity_poly.type
_entity_poly.pdbx_seq_one_letter_code
_entity_poly.pdbx_strand_id
1 'polypeptide(L)' 'DDPILQENDQAMKIFNETVEFKDGRYLVQLPFRKDYNELADNYSLAKQRFRSLWKRFTHDGSL' A
#
# COMPACT_ATOMS: atom_id res chain seq x y z
N ASP A 1 20.42 -16.92 -6.53
CA ASP A 1 19.19 -17.04 -5.72
C ASP A 1 18.10 -16.16 -6.31
N ASP A 2 16.89 -16.71 -6.43
CA ASP A 2 15.71 -16.02 -6.95
C ASP A 2 15.16 -15.07 -5.87
N PRO A 3 15.15 -13.74 -6.10
CA PRO A 3 14.70 -12.77 -5.11
C PRO A 3 13.24 -12.97 -4.68
N ILE A 4 12.39 -13.55 -5.53
CA ILE A 4 10.97 -13.81 -5.21
C ILE A 4 10.83 -14.92 -4.17
N LEU A 5 11.68 -15.95 -4.25
CA LEU A 5 11.67 -17.04 -3.27
C LEU A 5 12.08 -16.53 -1.88
N GLN A 6 13.07 -15.65 -1.82
CA GLN A 6 13.55 -15.06 -0.58
C GLN A 6 12.49 -14.20 0.12
N GLU A 7 11.70 -13.43 -0.63
CA GLU A 7 10.59 -12.63 -0.10
C GLU A 7 9.46 -13.51 0.46
N ASN A 8 9.11 -14.60 -0.23
CA ASN A 8 8.09 -15.55 0.22
C ASN A 8 8.50 -16.25 1.53
N ASP A 9 9.75 -16.69 1.63
CA ASP A 9 10.25 -17.34 2.84
C ASP A 9 10.23 -16.40 4.06
N GLN A 10 10.55 -15.12 3.85
CA GLN A 10 10.45 -14.09 4.89
C GLN A 10 9.00 -13.85 5.31
N ALA A 11 8.08 -13.74 4.35
CA ALA A 11 6.65 -13.55 4.64
C ALA A 11 6.08 -14.72 5.45
N MET A 12 6.40 -15.96 5.07
CA MET A 12 5.96 -17.16 5.79
C MET A 12 6.54 -17.24 7.20
N LYS A 13 7.81 -16.85 7.39
CA LYS A 13 8.42 -16.79 8.71
C LYS A 13 7.68 -15.81 9.62
N ILE A 14 7.39 -14.60 9.15
CA ILE A 14 6.70 -13.57 9.94
C ILE A 14 5.26 -14.00 10.25
N PHE A 15 4.57 -14.62 9.30
CA PHE A 15 3.23 -15.16 9.54
C PHE A 15 3.23 -16.16 10.71
N ASN A 16 4.14 -17.14 10.70
CA ASN A 16 4.24 -18.15 11.75
C ASN A 16 4.63 -17.56 13.11
N GLU A 17 5.43 -16.49 13.14
CA GLU A 17 5.84 -15.80 14.36
C GLU A 17 4.74 -14.90 14.96
N THR A 18 3.81 -14.41 14.12
CA THR A 18 2.84 -13.39 14.52
C THR A 18 1.39 -13.87 14.56
N VAL A 19 1.15 -15.12 14.17
CA VAL A 19 -0.18 -15.73 14.25
C VAL A 19 -0.50 -16.12 15.69
N GLU A 20 -1.62 -15.61 16.20
CA GLU A 20 -2.13 -15.90 17.53
C GLU A 20 -3.60 -16.31 17.44
N PHE A 21 -4.04 -17.31 18.19
CA PHE A 21 -5.44 -17.67 18.30
C PHE A 21 -6.04 -17.08 19.58
N LYS A 22 -6.96 -16.13 19.43
CA LYS A 22 -7.56 -15.40 20.55
C LYS A 22 -9.04 -15.13 20.28
N ASP A 23 -9.88 -15.28 21.31
CA ASP A 23 -11.33 -15.01 21.23
C ASP A 23 -12.03 -15.74 20.07
N GLY A 24 -11.61 -16.98 19.78
CA GLY A 24 -12.19 -17.82 18.73
C GLY A 24 -11.77 -17.47 17.29
N ARG A 25 -10.75 -16.63 17.10
CA ARG A 25 -10.25 -16.21 15.79
C ARG A 25 -8.72 -16.17 15.74
N TYR A 26 -8.17 -16.29 14.53
CA TYR A 26 -6.76 -16.02 14.28
C TYR A 26 -6.53 -14.52 14.13
N LEU A 27 -5.58 -14.00 14.88
CA LEU A 27 -4.98 -12.69 14.74
C LEU A 27 -3.61 -12.88 14.10
N VAL A 28 -3.26 -12.04 13.13
CA VAL A 28 -1.96 -12.06 12.47
C VAL A 28 -1.47 -10.62 12.42
N GLN A 29 -0.22 -10.40 12.83
CA GLN A 29 0.39 -9.09 12.67
C GLN A 29 0.87 -8.94 11.23
N LEU A 30 0.46 -7.86 10.57
CA LEU A 30 0.96 -7.56 9.25
C LEU A 30 2.46 -7.19 9.33
N PRO A 31 3.29 -7.69 8.39
CA PRO A 31 4.73 -7.49 8.39
C PRO A 31 5.11 -6.08 7.88
N PHE A 32 4.48 -5.04 8.42
CA PHE A 32 4.84 -3.67 8.09
C PHE A 32 6.21 -3.33 8.67
N ARG A 33 7.01 -2.58 7.90
CA ARG A 33 8.27 -2.02 8.41
C ARG A 33 7.96 -1.12 9.59
N LYS A 34 8.66 -1.31 10.71
CA LYS A 34 8.53 -0.45 11.91
C LYS A 34 8.97 0.97 11.61
N ASP A 35 10.05 1.08 10.85
CA ASP A 35 10.60 2.35 10.37
C ASP A 35 10.19 2.51 8.90
N TYR A 36 9.05 3.16 8.68
CA TYR A 36 8.68 3.63 7.35
C TYR A 36 8.96 5.12 7.28
N ASN A 37 9.59 5.54 6.19
CA ASN A 37 9.64 6.96 5.87
C ASN A 37 8.23 7.42 5.54
N GLU A 38 7.82 8.56 6.06
CA GLU A 38 6.60 9.20 5.61
C GLU A 38 6.67 9.44 4.10
N LEU A 39 5.57 9.18 3.41
CA LEU A 39 5.48 9.52 1.99
C LEU A 39 5.58 11.05 1.85
N ALA A 40 6.36 11.50 0.88
CA ALA A 40 6.47 12.93 0.59
C ALA A 40 5.10 13.52 0.23
N ASP A 41 4.88 14.78 0.60
CA ASP A 41 3.66 15.51 0.24
C ASP A 41 3.51 15.58 -1.28
N ASN A 42 2.43 15.00 -1.79
CA ASN A 42 2.09 14.95 -3.20
C ASN A 42 0.96 15.92 -3.58
N TYR A 43 0.55 16.82 -2.69
CA TYR A 43 -0.58 17.73 -2.88
C TYR A 43 -0.47 18.54 -4.18
N SER A 44 0.68 19.13 -4.45
CA SER A 44 0.91 19.94 -5.66
C SER A 44 0.70 19.13 -6.95
N LEU A 45 1.20 17.89 -6.97
CA LEU A 45 1.04 16.98 -8.10
C LEU A 45 -0.41 16.53 -8.25
N ALA A 46 -1.06 16.16 -7.15
CA ALA A 46 -2.47 15.77 -7.13
C ALA A 46 -3.37 16.91 -7.64
N LYS A 47 -3.12 18.14 -7.18
CA LYS A 47 -3.81 19.36 -7.62
C LYS A 47 -3.62 19.63 -9.11
N GLN A 48 -2.41 19.44 -9.63
CA GLN A 48 -2.14 19.58 -11.06
C GLN A 48 -2.92 18.54 -11.87
N ARG A 49 -2.87 17.26 -11.48
CA ARG A 49 -3.63 16.17 -12.13
C ARG A 49 -5.12 16.45 -12.14
N PHE A 50 -5.67 16.89 -11.00
CA PHE A 50 -7.08 17.27 -10.89
C PHE A 50 -7.45 18.39 -11.86
N ARG A 51 -6.66 19.47 -11.91
CA ARG A 51 -6.91 20.60 -12.84
C ARG A 51 -6.86 20.17 -14.31
N SER A 52 -5.91 19.31 -14.68
CA SER A 52 -5.82 18.78 -16.04
C SER A 52 -7.02 17.91 -16.38
N LEU A 53 -7.43 17.05 -15.46
CA LEU A 53 -8.61 16.19 -15.60
C LEU A 53 -9.87 17.03 -15.77
N TRP A 54 -10.07 18.01 -14.89
CA TRP A 54 -11.18 18.96 -14.94
C TRP A 54 -11.23 19.68 -16.29
N LYS A 55 -10.11 20.23 -16.76
CA LYS A 55 -10.04 20.90 -18.06
C LYS A 55 -10.45 19.99 -19.20
N ARG A 56 -10.01 18.72 -19.20
CA ARG A 56 -10.39 17.75 -20.24
C ARG A 56 -11.90 17.55 -20.25
N PHE A 57 -12.49 17.32 -19.07
CA PHE A 57 -13.94 17.13 -18.93
C PHE A 57 -14.77 18.38 -19.29
N THR A 58 -14.23 19.60 -19.11
CA THR A 58 -14.95 20.82 -19.51
C THR A 58 -14.74 21.21 -20.97
N HIS A 59 -13.64 20.78 -21.61
CA HIS A 59 -13.35 21.10 -23.02
C HIS A 59 -13.92 20.06 -23.98
N ASP A 60 -13.89 18.77 -23.61
CA ASP A 60 -14.67 17.74 -24.26
C ASP A 60 -16.12 17.90 -23.76
N GLY A 61 -16.93 18.74 -24.42
CA GLY A 61 -18.30 19.11 -24.07
C GLY A 61 -19.30 17.94 -24.01
N SER A 62 -19.02 16.97 -23.14
CA SER A 62 -19.74 15.72 -22.91
C SER A 62 -20.31 15.66 -21.48
N LEU A 63 -20.61 16.84 -20.92
CA LEU A 63 -21.53 17.03 -19.81
C LEU A 63 -22.54 18.13 -20.17
#